data_AF-A0A973IQC2-F1
#
_entry.id   AF-A0A973IQC2-F1
#
_cell.length_a   1.000
_cell.length_b   1.000
_cell.length_c   1.000
_cell.angle_alpha   90.00
_cell.angle_beta   90.00
_cell.angle_gamma   90.00
#
_symmetry.space_group_name_H-M   'P 1'
#
loop_
_entity.id
_entity.type
_entity.pdbx_description
1 polymer ?
#
loop_
_entity_poly.entity_id
_entity_poly.type
_entity_poly.pdbx_seq_one_letter_code
_entity_poly.pdbx_strand_id
1 'polypeptide(L)' 'MSEKRVIIFGGDPSGLAAALEQAEAGMQVTLLEPLPSLGGGRIPQDRIITADTPFADPRIEAVRRHPNIRVITNASVE' A
#
# COMPACT_ATOMS: atom_id res chain seq x y z
N MET A 1 16.60 -22.59 -3.47
CA MET A 1 15.47 -22.08 -2.68
C MET A 1 14.68 -21.16 -3.59
N SER A 2 13.41 -21.47 -3.88
CA SER A 2 12.57 -20.64 -4.76
C SER A 2 12.25 -19.32 -4.04
N GLU A 3 12.56 -18.18 -4.64
CA GLU A 3 12.11 -16.88 -4.13
C GLU A 3 10.59 -16.78 -4.33
N LYS A 4 9.85 -16.76 -3.21
CA LYS A 4 8.40 -16.58 -3.23
C LYS A 4 8.10 -15.11 -3.47
N ARG A 5 7.32 -14.85 -4.52
CA ARG A 5 6.86 -13.52 -4.92
C ARG A 5 5.36 -13.41 -4.68
N VAL A 6 4.93 -12.28 -4.14
CA VAL A 6 3.53 -11.95 -3.87
C VAL A 6 3.15 -10.70 -4.65
N ILE A 7 1.98 -10.70 -5.25
CA ILE A 7 1.41 -9.52 -5.91
C ILE A 7 0.12 -9.16 -5.16
N ILE A 8 -0.01 -7.88 -4.80
CA ILE A 8 -1.17 -7.34 -4.10
C ILE A 8 -1.77 -6.24 -4.98
N PHE A 9 -3.09 -6.30 -5.15
CA PHE A 9 -3.87 -5.32 -5.90
C PHE A 9 -4.68 -4.45 -4.94
N GLY A 10 -4.51 -3.14 -5.03
CA GLY A 10 -5.13 -2.16 -4.15
C GLY A 10 -4.18 -1.67 -3.07
N GLY A 11 -3.93 -0.36 -3.04
CA GLY A 11 -3.11 0.37 -2.08
C GLY A 11 -3.92 1.00 -0.95
N ASP A 12 -5.08 0.42 -0.62
CA ASP A 12 -5.93 0.84 0.49
C ASP A 12 -5.34 0.42 1.85
N PRO A 13 -5.95 0.81 2.99
CA PRO A 13 -5.48 0.40 4.32
C PRO A 13 -5.25 -1.11 4.52
N SER A 14 -6.00 -1.97 3.83
CA SER A 14 -5.87 -3.42 3.92
C SER A 14 -4.73 -3.94 3.04
N GLY A 15 -4.61 -3.43 1.82
CA GLY A 15 -3.52 -3.76 0.90
C GLY A 15 -2.15 -3.31 1.42
N LEU A 16 -2.08 -2.13 2.06
CA LEU A 16 -0.87 -1.66 2.74
C LEU A 16 -0.46 -2.58 3.90
N ALA A 17 -1.43 -3.06 4.69
CA ALA A 17 -1.15 -4.00 5.79
C ALA A 17 -0.63 -5.33 5.26
N ALA A 18 -1.31 -5.90 4.27
CA ALA A 18 -0.90 -7.16 3.65
C ALA A 18 0.48 -7.05 3.01
N ALA A 19 0.81 -5.93 2.36
CA ALA A 19 2.12 -5.73 1.75
C ALA A 19 3.24 -5.75 2.77
N LEU A 20 3.05 -5.08 3.93
CA LEU A 20 4.03 -5.09 5.01
C LEU A 20 4.18 -6.48 5.62
N GLU A 21 3.07 -7.15 5.96
CA GLU A 21 3.11 -8.49 6.57
C GLU A 21 3.86 -9.50 5.70
N GLN A 22 3.57 -9.51 4.39
CA GLN A 22 4.24 -10.43 3.47
C GLN A 22 5.72 -10.09 3.28
N ALA A 23 6.05 -8.80 3.26
CA ALA A 23 7.43 -8.35 3.11
C ALA A 23 8.29 -8.62 4.35
N GLU A 24 7.71 -8.49 5.54
CA GLU A 24 8.30 -8.85 6.84
C GLU A 24 8.50 -10.36 6.97
N ALA A 25 7.60 -11.16 6.39
CA ALA A 25 7.77 -12.61 6.26
C ALA A 25 8.83 -13.03 5.22
N GLY A 26 9.56 -12.07 4.64
CA GLY A 26 10.70 -12.31 3.75
C GLY A 26 10.34 -12.55 2.29
N MET A 27 9.10 -12.26 1.87
CA MET A 27 8.69 -12.38 0.47
C MET A 27 8.95 -11.09 -0.30
N GLN A 28 9.22 -11.21 -1.60
CA GLN A 28 9.25 -10.06 -2.50
C GLN A 28 7.83 -9.69 -2.93
N VAL A 29 7.39 -8.49 -2.58
CA VAL A 29 6.02 -8.01 -2.78
C VAL A 29 5.99 -6.98 -3.90
N THR A 30 5.04 -7.12 -4.83
CA THR A 30 4.65 -6.05 -5.76
C THR A 30 3.27 -5.55 -5.38
N LEU A 31 3.17 -4.28 -4.99
CA LEU A 31 1.91 -3.61 -4.68
C LEU A 31 1.47 -2.76 -5.87
N LEU A 32 0.32 -3.09 -6.46
CA LEU A 32 -0.28 -2.40 -7.60
C LEU A 32 -1.46 -1.54 -7.14
N GLU A 33 -1.47 -0.28 -7.55
CA GLU A 33 -2.55 0.67 -7.28
C GLU A 33 -3.00 1.34 -8.59
N PRO A 34 -4.29 1.26 -8.96
CA PRO A 34 -4.80 1.94 -10.16
C PRO A 34 -4.81 3.47 -10.06
N LEU A 35 -4.91 4.03 -8.85
CA LEU A 35 -4.88 5.46 -8.61
C LEU A 35 -3.43 6.01 -8.64
N PRO A 36 -3.26 7.34 -8.77
CA PRO A 36 -1.93 7.96 -8.73
C PRO A 36 -1.21 7.83 -7.38
N SER A 37 -1.95 7.53 -6.31
CA SER A 37 -1.48 7.55 -4.93
C SER A 37 -2.00 6.37 -4.13
N LEU A 38 -1.15 5.85 -3.24
CA LEU A 38 -1.54 4.92 -2.19
C LEU A 38 -2.42 5.61 -1.13
N GLY A 39 -3.11 4.80 -0.32
CA GLY A 39 -4.06 5.27 0.68
C GLY A 39 -5.44 5.55 0.10
N GLY A 40 -5.67 5.20 -1.17
CA GLY A 40 -6.99 5.23 -1.80
C GLY A 40 -7.94 4.30 -1.06
N GLY A 41 -8.80 4.88 -0.23
CA GLY A 41 -9.66 4.13 0.67
C GLY A 41 -10.36 5.07 1.65
N ARG A 42 -11.53 4.64 2.12
CA ARG A 42 -12.49 5.42 2.92
C ARG A 42 -11.85 6.53 3.76
N ILE A 43 -12.32 7.75 3.54
CA ILE A 43 -12.12 8.86 4.48
C ILE A 43 -12.78 8.44 5.81
N PRO A 44 -12.06 8.49 6.94
CA PRO A 44 -12.67 8.20 8.24
C PRO A 44 -13.87 9.12 8.49
N GLN A 45 -15.04 8.55 8.79
CA GLN A 45 -16.26 9.34 9.07
C GLN A 45 -16.28 9.91 10.50
N ASP A 46 -15.40 9.41 11.37
CA ASP A 46 -15.25 9.76 12.77
C ASP A 46 -14.29 10.94 13.01
N ARG A 47 -13.64 11.45 11.96
CA ARG A 47 -12.68 12.54 12.04
C ARG A 47 -13.07 13.69 11.11
N ILE A 48 -12.94 14.91 11.63
CA ILE A 48 -13.02 16.13 10.81
C ILE A 48 -11.75 16.20 9.95
N ILE A 49 -11.93 16.14 8.63
CA ILE A 49 -10.85 16.36 7.66
C ILE A 49 -10.89 17.81 7.19
N THR A 50 -9.90 18.60 7.60
CA THR A 50 -9.67 19.95 7.09
C THR A 50 -8.47 19.94 6.14
N ALA A 51 -8.30 21.01 5.36
CA ALA A 51 -7.11 21.20 4.52
C ALA A 51 -5.81 21.14 5.35
N ASP A 52 -5.84 21.61 6.60
CA ASP A 52 -4.70 21.63 7.51
C ASP A 52 -4.44 20.27 8.20
N THR A 53 -5.38 19.34 8.11
CA THR A 53 -5.30 18.00 8.75
C THR A 53 -5.73 16.90 7.79
N PRO A 54 -5.04 16.72 6.64
CA PRO A 54 -5.37 15.66 5.69
C PRO A 54 -5.22 14.29 6.36
N PHE A 55 -6.06 13.34 5.95
CA PHE A 55 -5.87 11.94 6.34
C PHE A 55 -4.72 11.35 5.52
N ALA A 56 -3.77 10.76 6.20
CA ALA A 56 -2.71 9.97 5.58
C ALA A 56 -2.51 8.72 6.43
N ASP A 57 -2.59 7.55 5.79
CA ASP A 57 -2.30 6.29 6.45
C ASP A 57 -0.78 6.22 6.73
N PRO A 58 -0.34 6.07 7.99
CA PRO A 58 1.09 6.05 8.34
C PRO A 58 1.85 4.90 7.67
N ARG A 59 1.16 3.85 7.22
CA ARG A 59 1.76 2.69 6.53
C ARG A 59 2.20 3.00 5.11
N ILE A 60 1.68 4.05 4.47
CA ILE A 60 2.06 4.43 3.10
C ILE A 60 3.58 4.61 3.01
N GLU A 61 4.13 5.32 3.98
CA GLU A 61 5.54 5.63 4.01
C GLU A 61 6.40 4.41 4.38
N ALA A 62 5.89 3.53 5.26
CA ALA A 62 6.52 2.25 5.56
C ALA A 62 6.63 1.36 4.31
N VAL A 63 5.54 1.23 3.55
CA VAL A 63 5.49 0.46 2.31
C VAL A 63 6.44 1.03 1.25
N ARG A 64 6.48 2.35 1.07
CA ARG A 64 7.34 3.01 0.06
C ARG A 64 8.83 2.82 0.32
N ARG A 65 9.25 2.71 1.58
CA ARG A 65 10.66 2.56 1.97
C ARG A 65 11.08 1.10 2.20
N HIS A 66 10.15 0.16 2.18
CA HIS A 66 10.48 -1.23 2.50
C HIS A 66 11.29 -1.88 1.36
N PRO A 67 12.46 -2.49 1.63
CA PRO A 67 13.35 -3.00 0.58
C PRO A 67 12.75 -4.15 -0.23
N ASN A 68 11.85 -4.92 0.38
CA ASN A 68 11.17 -6.05 -0.27
C ASN A 68 9.85 -5.68 -0.95
N ILE A 69 9.44 -4.39 -0.95
CA ILE A 69 8.18 -3.97 -1.56
C ILE A 69 8.46 -3.05 -2.75
N ARG A 70 7.94 -3.43 -3.91
CA ARG A 70 7.88 -2.59 -5.10
C ARG A 70 6.47 -2.03 -5.25
N VAL A 71 6.35 -0.71 -5.20
CA VAL A 71 5.08 -0.01 -5.43
C VAL A 71 4.99 0.40 -6.90
N ILE A 72 3.84 0.14 -7.52
CA ILE A 72 3.50 0.62 -8.85
C ILE A 72 2.11 1.26 -8.77
N THR A 73 2.04 2.58 -8.94
CA THR A 73 0.78 3.34 -9.00
C THR A 73 0.40 3.61 -10.46
N ASN A 74 -0.82 4.09 -10.71
CA ASN A 74 -1.39 4.26 -12.06
C ASN A 74 -1.32 2.98 -12.91
N ALA A 75 -1.56 1.82 -12.30
CA ALA A 75 -1.45 0.53 -12.98
C ALA A 75 -2.73 -0.29 -12.90
N SER A 76 -3.11 -0.87 -14.02
CA SER A 76 -4.17 -1.88 -14.16
C SER A 76 -3.58 -3.21 -14.64
N VAL A 77 -4.33 -4.29 -14.44
CA VAL A 77 -3.96 -5.64 -14.85
C VAL A 77 -4.85 -6.03 -16.03
N GLU A 78 -4.25 -6.61 -17.06
CA GLU A 78 -4.94 -7.14 -18.25
C GLU A 78 -4.66 -8.63 -18.41
#